data_AF-A0A9N9B431-F1
#
_entry.id   AF-A0A9N9B431-F1
#
_cell.length_a   1.000
_cell.length_b   1.000
_cell.length_c   1.000
_cell.angle_alpha   90.00
_cell.angle_beta   90.00
_cell.angle_gamma   90.00
#
_symmetry.space_group_name_H-M   'P 1'
#
loop_
_entity.id
_entity.type
_entity.pdbx_description
1 polymer ?
#
loop_
_entity_poly.entity_id
_entity_poly.type
_entity_poly.pdbx_seq_one_letter_code
_entity_poly.pdbx_strand_id
1 'polypeptide(L)' 'DLYFNSKFSIKIFCGPELIYIYNQAQVQNMNKSQHPSAFGRPFGESYPEHFDYMKAIYEK' A
#
# COMPACT_ATOMS: atom_id res chain seq x y z
N ASP A 1 14.56 -6.66 -8.93
CA ASP A 1 13.86 -6.13 -10.13
C ASP A 1 12.55 -6.79 -10.54
N LEU A 2 12.36 -8.11 -10.38
CA LEU A 2 11.19 -8.81 -10.93
C LEU A 2 9.81 -8.33 -10.42
N TYR A 3 9.73 -7.82 -9.18
CA TYR A 3 8.45 -7.47 -8.54
C TYR A 3 8.01 -6.02 -8.80
N PHE A 4 8.94 -5.05 -8.81
CA PHE A 4 8.59 -3.64 -8.98
C PHE A 4 8.28 -3.25 -10.44
N ASN A 5 8.84 -3.98 -11.41
CA ASN A 5 8.57 -3.77 -12.85
C ASN A 5 7.57 -4.78 -13.43
N SER A 6 6.91 -5.57 -12.58
CA SER A 6 5.88 -6.51 -12.99
C SER A 6 4.65 -5.78 -13.53
N LYS A 7 3.99 -6.36 -14.55
CA LYS A 7 2.66 -5.93 -15.00
C LYS A 7 1.55 -6.32 -14.03
N PHE A 8 1.81 -7.27 -13.14
CA PHE A 8 0.85 -7.68 -12.11
C PHE A 8 0.89 -6.70 -10.94
N SER A 9 -0.30 -6.37 -10.43
CA SER A 9 -0.46 -5.52 -9.25
C SER A 9 0.15 -6.19 -8.02
N ILE A 10 1.11 -5.52 -7.38
CA ILE A 10 1.74 -6.01 -6.15
C ILE A 10 1.63 -4.93 -5.09
N LYS A 11 1.20 -5.35 -3.89
CA LYS A 11 1.20 -4.52 -2.68
C LYS A 11 1.66 -5.35 -1.49
N ILE A 12 2.40 -4.70 -0.60
CA ILE A 12 2.97 -5.26 0.62
C ILE A 12 2.64 -4.29 1.74
N PHE A 13 2.16 -4.82 2.86
CA PHE A 13 2.06 -4.10 4.12
C PHE A 13 3.13 -4.63 5.05
N CYS A 14 3.99 -3.75 5.56
CA CYS A 14 5.13 -4.13 6.37
C CYS A 14 5.03 -3.54 7.77
N GLY A 15 5.16 -4.40 8.78
CA GLY A 15 5.18 -4.01 10.19
C GLY A 15 3.81 -3.56 10.75
N PRO A 16 3.77 -3.17 12.03
CA PRO A 16 2.54 -2.80 12.74
C PRO A 16 1.92 -1.49 12.24
N GLU A 17 2.72 -0.63 11.62
CA GLU A 17 2.26 0.62 11.00
C GLU A 17 1.73 0.42 9.57
N LEU A 18 1.75 -0.83 9.08
CA LEU A 18 1.33 -1.20 7.73
C LEU A 18 2.00 -0.32 6.67
N ILE A 19 3.33 -0.23 6.68
CA ILE A 19 4.07 0.54 5.68
C ILE A 19 3.68 0.04 4.28
N TYR A 20 3.17 0.94 3.45
CA TYR A 20 2.51 0.58 2.20
C TYR A 20 3.50 0.63 1.03
N ILE A 21 3.96 -0.54 0.60
CA ILE A 21 4.91 -0.70 -0.51
C ILE A 21 4.18 -1.34 -1.67
N TYR A 22 4.28 -0.75 -2.86
CA TYR A 22 3.56 -1.23 -4.03
C TYR A 22 4.29 -0.92 -5.33
N ASN A 23 3.99 -1.67 -6.39
CA ASN A 23 4.58 -1.42 -7.71
C ASN A 23 3.72 -0.46 -8.56
N GLN A 24 4.25 -0.05 -9.72
CA GLN A 24 3.54 0.90 -10.60
C GLN A 24 2.17 0.37 -11.07
N ALA A 25 2.01 -0.95 -11.22
CA ALA A 25 0.73 -1.56 -11.61
C ALA A 25 -0.36 -1.34 -10.54
N GLN A 26 0.00 -1.30 -9.26
CA GLN A 26 -0.93 -1.00 -8.15
C GLN A 26 -1.48 0.43 -8.21
N VAL A 27 -0.81 1.36 -8.89
CA VAL A 27 -1.26 2.75 -9.02
C VAL A 27 -2.63 2.85 -9.73
N GLN A 28 -2.96 1.87 -10.59
CA GLN A 28 -4.28 1.83 -11.24
C GLN A 28 -5.42 1.45 -10.28
N ASN A 29 -5.10 0.81 -9.16
CA ASN A 29 -6.05 0.30 -8.18
C ASN A 29 -6.18 1.21 -6.94
N MET A 30 -5.56 2.39 -6.97
CA MET A 30 -5.57 3.36 -5.87
C MET A 30 -6.06 4.73 -6.35
N ASN A 31 -6.35 5.64 -5.41
CA ASN A 31 -6.58 7.02 -5.78
C ASN A 31 -5.28 7.62 -6.32
N LYS A 32 -5.32 8.15 -7.54
CA LYS A 32 -4.14 8.72 -8.22
C LYS A 32 -3.52 9.87 -7.43
N SER A 33 -4.28 10.58 -6.60
CA SER A 33 -3.77 11.67 -5.77
C SER A 33 -2.84 11.21 -4.64
N GLN A 34 -2.87 9.93 -4.27
CA GLN A 34 -2.05 9.38 -3.18
C GLN A 34 -0.69 8.86 -3.69
N HIS A 35 -0.53 8.65 -5.00
CA HIS A 35 0.76 8.32 -5.59
C HIS A 35 1.48 9.61 -6.03
N PRO A 36 2.79 9.78 -5.76
CA PRO A 36 3.70 8.83 -5.12
C PRO A 36 3.80 8.95 -3.59
N SER A 37 3.10 9.91 -2.97
CA SER A 37 3.28 10.25 -1.55
C SER A 37 3.00 9.11 -0.57
N ALA A 38 2.16 8.14 -0.93
CA ALA A 38 1.82 6.99 -0.11
C ALA A 38 2.90 5.88 -0.11
N PHE A 39 3.81 5.87 -1.08
CA PHE A 39 4.78 4.78 -1.22
C PHE A 39 5.79 4.80 -0.06
N GLY A 40 5.88 3.68 0.66
CA GLY A 40 6.81 3.53 1.79
C GLY A 40 6.42 4.32 3.05
N ARG A 41 5.18 4.83 3.11
CA ARG A 41 4.62 5.52 4.29
C ARG A 41 3.62 4.62 5.03
N PRO A 42 3.34 4.90 6.32
CA PRO A 42 2.26 4.22 7.04
C PRO A 42 0.93 4.32 6.27
N PHE A 43 0.24 3.20 6.08
CA PHE A 43 -0.99 3.16 5.27
C PHE A 43 -2.05 4.16 5.77
N GLY A 44 -2.16 4.32 7.10
CA GLY A 44 -3.12 5.23 7.72
C GLY A 44 -2.89 6.72 7.44
N GLU A 45 -1.69 7.12 6.99
CA GLU A 45 -1.46 8.52 6.58
C GLU A 45 -2.19 8.85 5.28
N SER A 46 -2.31 7.86 4.38
CA SER A 46 -2.96 8.05 3.08
C SER A 46 -4.41 7.57 3.07
N TYR A 47 -4.74 6.56 3.87
CA TYR A 47 -6.06 5.92 3.95
C TYR A 47 -6.52 5.77 5.40
N PRO A 48 -6.67 6.87 6.15
CA PRO A 48 -7.03 6.82 7.57
C PRO A 48 -8.34 6.06 7.81
N GLU A 49 -9.30 6.18 6.90
CA GLU A 49 -10.61 5.53 6.97
C GLU A 49 -10.56 4.00 6.83
N HIS A 50 -9.45 3.46 6.30
CA HIS A 50 -9.27 2.03 6.06
C HIS A 50 -8.25 1.39 7.01
N PHE A 51 -7.57 2.19 7.84
CA PHE A 51 -6.46 1.70 8.65
C PHE A 51 -6.86 0.60 9.62
N ASP A 52 -7.90 0.81 10.44
CA ASP A 52 -8.32 -0.17 11.44
C ASP A 52 -8.79 -1.48 10.81
N TYR A 53 -9.50 -1.40 9.69
CA TYR A 53 -9.92 -2.58 8.93
C TYR A 53 -8.71 -3.38 8.41
N MET A 54 -7.74 -2.69 7.81
CA MET A 54 -6.54 -3.34 7.29
C MET A 54 -5.68 -3.91 8.41
N LYS A 55 -5.54 -3.19 9.52
CA LYS A 55 -4.78 -3.65 10.70
C LYS A 55 -5.36 -4.94 11.25
N ALA A 56 -6.68 -5.02 11.38
CA ALA A 56 -7.37 -6.23 11.82
C ALA A 56 -7.22 -7.44 10.87
N ILE A 57 -6.85 -7.23 9.60
CA ILE A 57 -6.56 -8.33 8.66
C ILE A 57 -5.16 -8.88 8.86
N TYR A 58 -4.17 -8.00 9.06
CA TYR A 58 -2.74 -8.36 9.11
C TYR A 58 -2.23 -8.72 10.50
N GLU A 59 -2.95 -8.39 11.57
CA GLU A 59 -2.65 -8.82 12.95
C GLU A 59 -3.26 -10.18 13.33
N LYS A 60 -3.98 -10.83 12.41
CA LYS A 60 -4.47 -12.21 12.57
C LYS A 60 -3.37 -13.22 12.32
#